data_AF-A0A538ARZ0-F1
#
_entry.id   AF-A0A538ARZ0-F1
#
_cell.length_a   1.000
_cell.length_b   1.000
_cell.length_c   1.000
_cell.angle_alpha   90.00
_cell.angle_beta   90.00
_cell.angle_gamma   90.00
#
_symmetry.space_group_name_H-M   'P 1'
#
loop_
_entity.id
_entity.type
_entity.pdbx_description
1 polymer ?
#
loop_
_entity_poly.entity_id
_entity_poly.type
_entity_poly.pdbx_seq_one_letter_code
_entity_poly.pdbx_strand_id
1 'polypeptide(L)'
;MSPSNDLTRRRFLQLMALTAGAAALPRPGFPRPLVPMPLSYDDGSNAIPPGVAGEVGRVIIIGGGFADAGVPCVVLEGRDRIGGRAHTVDVGGSPVDLGCSWITDPVGNPMTTFATQAGVLQTNASIELDVPESRFYDERTGVVLPTSTLQAAAHALRFEEIDASNISAKLGPKATTKDGIIAYIKQQKLTGEAARFAEYFLRLIVELPDATDWDLDSLQYWAN
;
A
#
# COMPACT_ATOMS: atom_id res chain seq x y z
N MET A 1 21.30 -31.57 -20.50
CA MET A 1 21.27 -30.51 -19.47
C MET A 1 19.83 -30.38 -19.00
N SER A 2 19.55 -30.83 -17.78
CA SER A 2 18.20 -30.84 -17.19
C SER A 2 17.81 -29.43 -16.75
N PRO A 3 16.56 -28.97 -16.96
CA PRO A 3 16.09 -27.75 -16.33
C PRO A 3 16.02 -27.97 -14.80
N SER A 4 16.51 -27.00 -14.03
CA SER A 4 16.42 -27.01 -12.58
C SER A 4 14.95 -26.96 -12.14
N ASN A 5 14.62 -27.78 -11.15
CA ASN A 5 13.25 -28.09 -10.72
C ASN A 5 12.79 -27.18 -9.56
N ASP A 6 13.30 -25.95 -9.49
CA ASP A 6 13.04 -25.08 -8.35
C ASP A 6 11.64 -24.45 -8.45
N LEU A 7 10.83 -24.72 -7.42
CA LEU A 7 9.52 -24.14 -7.18
C LEU A 7 9.66 -22.68 -6.74
N THR A 8 9.70 -21.76 -7.70
CA THR A 8 9.64 -20.33 -7.40
C THR A 8 8.20 -19.89 -7.10
N ARG A 9 8.03 -18.90 -6.20
CA ARG A 9 6.72 -18.35 -5.75
C ARG A 9 5.81 -17.92 -6.93
N ARG A 10 6.40 -17.41 -8.01
CA ARG A 10 5.71 -17.06 -9.26
C ARG A 10 5.17 -18.29 -9.99
N ARG A 11 5.95 -19.37 -10.05
CA ARG A 11 5.57 -20.65 -10.66
C ARG A 11 4.51 -21.36 -9.82
N PHE A 12 4.57 -21.23 -8.49
CA PHE A 12 3.54 -21.71 -7.55
C PHE A 12 2.19 -21.00 -7.75
N LEU A 13 2.19 -19.67 -7.85
CA LEU A 13 0.96 -18.90 -8.11
C LEU A 13 0.39 -19.13 -9.53
N GLN A 14 1.26 -19.28 -10.54
CA GLN A 14 0.83 -19.64 -11.90
C GLN A 14 0.24 -21.06 -11.99
N LEU A 15 0.81 -22.02 -11.25
CA LEU A 15 0.23 -23.36 -11.12
C LEU A 15 -1.14 -23.33 -10.43
N MET A 16 -1.32 -22.51 -9.38
CA MET A 16 -2.61 -22.32 -8.71
C MET A 16 -3.67 -21.65 -9.62
N ALA A 17 -3.27 -20.66 -10.42
CA ALA A 17 -4.15 -19.98 -11.36
C ALA A 17 -4.56 -20.88 -12.55
N LEU A 18 -3.66 -21.74 -13.03
CA LEU A 18 -3.98 -22.71 -14.09
C LEU A 18 -4.85 -23.87 -13.59
N THR A 19 -4.82 -24.21 -12.29
CA THR A 19 -5.76 -25.17 -11.69
C THR A 19 -7.16 -24.61 -11.42
N ALA A 20 -7.33 -23.28 -11.40
CA ALA A 20 -8.67 -22.67 -11.31
C ALA A 20 -9.43 -22.70 -12.66
N GLY A 21 -8.72 -22.87 -13.79
CA GLY A 21 -9.30 -22.83 -15.14
C GLY A 21 -9.52 -24.20 -15.81
N ALA A 22 -9.00 -25.30 -15.26
CA ALA A 22 -9.18 -26.62 -15.83
C ALA A 22 -9.26 -27.71 -14.76
N ALA A 23 -10.49 -28.05 -14.37
CA ALA A 23 -10.99 -29.38 -14.00
C ALA A 23 -12.09 -29.30 -12.94
N ALA A 24 -13.26 -28.78 -13.32
CA ALA A 24 -14.52 -29.25 -12.74
C ALA A 24 -14.94 -30.55 -13.45
N LEU A 25 -14.13 -31.60 -13.32
CA LEU A 25 -14.59 -32.98 -13.48
C LEU A 25 -13.97 -33.79 -12.32
N PRO A 26 -14.80 -34.40 -11.46
CA PRO A 26 -14.31 -35.07 -10.26
C PRO A 26 -13.55 -36.35 -10.66
N ARG A 27 -12.28 -36.43 -10.27
CA ARG A 27 -11.56 -37.71 -10.19
C ARG A 27 -11.79 -38.30 -8.79
N PRO A 28 -12.40 -39.49 -8.67
CA PRO A 28 -12.50 -40.18 -7.39
C PRO A 28 -11.14 -40.79 -7.03
N GLY A 29 -10.66 -40.58 -5.79
CA GLY A 29 -9.65 -41.48 -5.21
C GLY A 29 -8.45 -40.88 -4.48
N PHE A 30 -8.27 -39.56 -4.37
CA PHE A 30 -7.19 -38.99 -3.54
C PHE A 30 -7.76 -38.15 -2.38
N PRO A 31 -7.50 -38.52 -1.11
CA PRO A 31 -7.88 -37.68 0.02
C PRO A 31 -7.05 -36.40 -0.04
N ARG A 32 -7.72 -35.24 -0.18
CA ARG A 32 -7.10 -33.94 0.07
C ARG A 32 -6.63 -33.91 1.53
N PRO A 33 -5.41 -33.47 1.84
CA PRO A 33 -5.12 -33.04 3.19
C PRO A 33 -6.09 -31.89 3.48
N LEU A 34 -6.98 -32.11 4.45
CA LEU A 34 -7.80 -31.06 5.03
C LEU A 34 -6.83 -30.05 5.64
N VAL A 35 -6.52 -28.98 4.90
CA VAL A 35 -6.10 -27.74 5.55
C VAL A 35 -7.33 -27.30 6.32
N PRO A 36 -7.31 -27.32 7.68
CA PRO A 36 -8.44 -26.82 8.43
C PRO A 36 -8.69 -25.40 7.95
N MET A 37 -9.93 -25.11 7.55
CA MET A 37 -10.39 -23.72 7.47
C MET A 37 -9.94 -23.02 8.75
N PRO A 38 -9.45 -21.77 8.70
CA PRO A 38 -9.09 -21.06 9.92
C PRO A 38 -10.29 -21.17 10.85
N LEU A 39 -10.07 -21.80 12.02
CA LEU A 39 -11.09 -21.91 13.05
C LEU A 39 -11.62 -20.50 13.25
N SER A 40 -12.91 -20.28 13.01
CA SER A 40 -13.54 -19.03 13.39
C SER A 40 -13.37 -18.91 14.90
N TYR A 41 -12.51 -18.00 15.34
CA TYR A 41 -12.40 -17.64 16.73
C TYR A 41 -13.53 -16.66 17.03
N ASP A 42 -14.47 -17.10 17.85
CA ASP A 42 -15.52 -16.29 18.44
C ASP A 42 -15.61 -16.72 19.90
N ASP A 43 -15.05 -15.93 20.81
CA ASP A 43 -15.16 -16.15 22.24
C ASP A 43 -16.49 -15.60 22.82
N GLY A 44 -17.41 -15.19 21.94
CA GLY A 44 -18.72 -14.66 22.29
C GLY A 44 -18.67 -13.24 22.87
N SER A 45 -17.53 -12.55 22.79
CA SER A 45 -17.33 -11.26 23.45
C SER A 45 -16.40 -10.33 22.66
N ASN A 46 -16.93 -9.18 22.23
CA ASN A 46 -16.10 -8.08 21.73
C ASN A 46 -15.45 -7.25 22.86
N ALA A 47 -15.61 -7.64 24.12
CA ALA A 47 -15.01 -6.92 25.24
C ALA A 47 -13.50 -7.13 25.25
N ILE A 48 -12.75 -6.04 25.16
CA ILE A 48 -11.29 -6.05 25.33
C ILE A 48 -11.01 -6.36 26.81
N PRO A 49 -10.33 -7.47 27.15
CA PRO A 49 -10.00 -7.77 28.53
C PRO A 49 -9.19 -6.63 29.15
N PRO A 50 -9.38 -6.32 30.45
CA PRO A 50 -8.55 -5.34 31.12
C PRO A 50 -7.08 -5.77 31.10
N GLY A 51 -6.17 -4.80 31.18
CA GLY A 51 -4.74 -5.09 31.30
C GLY A 51 -4.43 -6.00 32.49
N VAL A 52 -3.35 -6.78 32.38
CA VAL A 52 -2.91 -7.67 33.46
C VAL A 52 -2.32 -6.84 34.61
N ALA A 53 -2.77 -7.08 35.84
CA ALA A 53 -2.19 -6.47 37.04
C ALA A 53 -1.05 -7.33 37.61
N GLY A 54 0.03 -6.69 38.07
CA GLY A 54 1.21 -7.36 38.61
C GLY A 54 2.39 -7.44 37.62
N GLU A 55 3.45 -8.14 38.01
CA GLU A 55 4.66 -8.27 37.20
C GLU A 55 4.43 -9.23 36.01
N VAL A 56 4.73 -8.76 34.79
CA VAL A 56 4.59 -9.56 33.57
C VAL A 56 5.86 -10.38 33.35
N GLY A 57 5.79 -11.69 33.61
CA GLY A 57 6.94 -12.59 33.45
C GLY A 57 7.18 -13.10 32.02
N ARG A 58 6.17 -13.04 31.14
CA ARG A 58 6.24 -13.51 29.74
C ARG A 58 5.27 -12.73 28.86
N VAL A 59 5.69 -12.43 27.63
CA VAL A 59 4.87 -11.77 26.61
C VAL A 59 4.82 -12.63 25.36
N ILE A 60 3.65 -12.73 24.74
CA ILE A 60 3.49 -13.24 23.37
C ILE A 60 3.20 -12.05 22.47
N ILE A 61 3.99 -11.89 21.42
CA ILE A 61 3.82 -10.83 20.43
C ILE A 61 3.33 -11.49 19.15
N ILE A 62 2.16 -11.07 18.66
CA ILE A 62 1.56 -11.57 17.42
C ILE A 62 1.75 -10.50 16.34
N GLY A 63 2.43 -10.85 15.25
CA GLY A 63 2.82 -9.90 14.20
C GLY A 63 4.08 -9.14 14.60
N GLY A 64 5.24 -9.70 14.27
CA GLY A 64 6.56 -9.26 14.74
C GLY A 64 7.13 -8.10 13.95
N GLY A 65 6.32 -7.08 13.63
CA GLY A 65 6.74 -5.93 12.82
C GLY A 65 7.99 -5.25 13.40
N PHE A 66 7.83 -4.63 14.57
CA PHE A 66 8.90 -4.13 15.42
C PHE A 66 8.52 -4.44 16.86
N ALA A 67 9.26 -5.34 17.51
CA ALA A 67 8.86 -5.93 18.77
C ALA A 67 10.03 -5.94 19.75
N ASP A 68 9.92 -5.13 20.79
CA ASP A 68 10.74 -5.20 22.01
C ASP A 68 9.86 -4.83 23.19
N ALA A 69 9.77 -5.71 24.19
CA ALA A 69 8.98 -5.50 25.40
C ALA A 69 9.84 -5.40 26.67
N GLY A 70 11.17 -5.46 26.55
CA GLY A 70 12.09 -5.44 27.70
C GLY A 70 11.97 -6.63 28.67
N VAL A 71 11.17 -7.64 28.34
CA VAL A 71 10.93 -8.88 29.10
C VAL A 71 11.04 -10.10 28.18
N PRO A 72 11.15 -11.34 28.70
CA PRO A 72 11.15 -12.53 27.85
C PRO A 72 9.90 -12.63 26.97
N CYS A 73 10.11 -12.63 25.65
CA CYS A 73 9.05 -12.65 24.64
C CYS A 73 9.12 -13.88 23.75
N VAL A 74 7.94 -14.37 23.34
CA VAL A 74 7.78 -15.29 22.21
C VAL A 74 7.08 -14.51 21.09
N VAL A 75 7.72 -14.42 19.92
CA VAL A 75 7.15 -13.77 18.74
C VAL A 75 6.53 -14.82 17.83
N LEU A 76 5.25 -14.64 17.48
CA LEU A 76 4.51 -15.45 16.51
C LEU A 76 4.26 -14.60 15.26
N GLU A 77 4.90 -14.99 14.16
CA GLU A 77 4.77 -14.31 12.86
C GLU A 77 4.09 -15.24 11.85
N GLY A 78 3.10 -14.71 11.14
CA GLY A 78 2.35 -15.46 10.13
C GLY A 78 3.08 -15.57 8.79
N ARG A 79 4.15 -14.81 8.60
CA ARG A 79 5.01 -14.82 7.41
C ARG A 79 6.32 -15.57 7.66
N ASP A 80 7.01 -15.88 6.58
CA ASP A 80 8.37 -16.42 6.56
C ASP A 80 9.45 -15.34 6.79
N ARG A 81 9.04 -14.13 7.21
CA ARG A 81 9.91 -12.98 7.45
C ARG A 81 9.34 -12.05 8.53
N ILE A 82 10.23 -11.29 9.17
CA ILE A 82 9.88 -10.20 10.10
C ILE A 82 9.48 -8.91 9.36
N GLY A 83 9.19 -7.84 10.11
CA GLY A 83 8.98 -6.47 9.59
C GLY A 83 7.54 -6.15 9.20
N GLY A 84 6.67 -7.15 9.05
CA GLY A 84 5.27 -6.92 8.70
C GLY A 84 5.12 -6.17 7.37
N ARG A 85 4.59 -4.93 7.42
CA ARG A 85 4.45 -4.03 6.25
C ARG A 85 5.75 -3.28 5.91
N ALA A 86 6.72 -3.21 6.79
CA ALA A 86 8.08 -2.77 6.43
C ALA A 86 8.80 -3.95 5.77
N HIS A 87 9.01 -3.87 4.45
CA HIS A 87 9.58 -4.98 3.69
C HIS A 87 10.41 -4.50 2.52
N THR A 88 11.72 -4.71 2.63
CA THR A 88 12.67 -4.51 1.54
C THR A 88 12.88 -5.81 0.76
N VAL A 89 12.97 -5.72 -0.56
CA VAL A 89 13.34 -6.83 -1.46
C VAL A 89 14.50 -6.42 -2.36
N ASP A 90 15.27 -7.39 -2.85
CA ASP A 90 16.26 -7.16 -3.90
C ASP A 90 15.58 -7.17 -5.28
N VAL A 91 15.75 -6.08 -6.02
CA VAL A 91 15.34 -5.96 -7.41
C VAL A 91 16.58 -5.66 -8.26
N GLY A 92 17.19 -6.71 -8.80
CA GLY A 92 18.35 -6.56 -9.68
C GLY A 92 19.59 -6.02 -8.97
N GLY A 93 19.83 -6.44 -7.72
CA GLY A 93 20.96 -5.98 -6.91
C GLY A 93 20.72 -4.66 -6.17
N SER A 94 19.50 -4.11 -6.25
CA SER A 94 19.10 -2.88 -5.58
C SER A 94 18.02 -3.16 -4.53
N PRO A 95 18.16 -2.63 -3.29
CA PRO A 95 17.12 -2.75 -2.29
C PRO A 95 15.93 -1.85 -2.64
N VAL A 96 14.73 -2.42 -2.64
CA VAL A 96 13.47 -1.73 -2.90
C VAL A 96 12.49 -2.01 -1.77
N ASP A 97 11.98 -0.96 -1.14
CA ASP A 97 10.95 -1.06 -0.11
C ASP A 97 9.57 -1.21 -0.77
N LEU A 98 8.90 -2.32 -0.45
CA LEU A 98 7.52 -2.61 -0.87
C LEU A 98 6.47 -2.03 0.08
N GLY A 99 6.88 -1.20 1.05
CA GLY A 99 6.02 -0.70 2.10
C GLY A 99 6.59 0.54 2.78
N CYS A 100 6.98 0.44 4.06
CA CYS A 100 7.46 1.58 4.85
C CYS A 100 8.81 2.16 4.34
N SER A 101 8.76 2.99 3.30
CA SER A 101 9.94 3.56 2.64
C SER A 101 10.41 4.90 3.22
N TRP A 102 9.58 5.58 4.02
CA TRP A 102 9.89 6.92 4.54
C TRP A 102 9.52 7.07 6.02
N ILE A 103 10.29 7.93 6.70
CA ILE A 103 9.95 8.46 8.02
C ILE A 103 9.41 9.87 7.79
N THR A 104 8.10 10.06 7.96
CA THR A 104 7.46 11.38 7.88
C THR A 104 7.66 12.14 9.19
N ASP A 105 7.73 13.47 9.10
CA ASP A 105 7.94 14.39 10.22
C ASP A 105 9.08 13.95 11.17
N PRO A 106 10.34 13.89 10.69
CA PRO A 106 11.41 13.22 11.41
C PRO A 106 11.75 13.86 12.77
N VAL A 107 11.33 15.11 13.02
CA VAL A 107 11.55 15.82 14.28
C VAL A 107 10.60 15.28 15.34
N GLY A 108 11.15 14.66 16.38
CA GLY A 108 10.37 14.06 17.47
C GLY A 108 9.77 12.69 17.12
N ASN A 109 9.94 12.21 15.89
CA ASN A 109 9.53 10.87 15.50
C ASN A 109 10.49 9.82 16.09
N PRO A 110 10.00 8.86 16.90
CA PRO A 110 10.84 7.81 17.48
C PRO A 110 11.60 6.97 16.45
N MET A 111 11.06 6.82 15.25
CA MET A 111 11.72 6.08 14.17
C MET A 111 13.03 6.74 13.74
N THR A 112 13.14 8.07 13.82
CA THR A 112 14.39 8.79 13.56
C THR A 112 15.46 8.41 14.58
N THR A 113 15.08 8.28 15.85
CA THR A 113 15.99 7.83 16.92
C THR A 113 16.45 6.40 16.68
N PHE A 114 15.54 5.48 16.35
CA PHE A 114 15.90 4.10 16.05
C PHE A 114 16.80 3.97 14.82
N ALA A 115 16.51 4.71 13.74
CA ALA A 115 17.35 4.74 12.56
C ALA A 115 18.77 5.22 12.89
N THR A 116 18.89 6.30 13.69
CA THR A 116 20.18 6.82 14.15
C THR A 116 20.94 5.79 14.98
N GLN A 117 20.28 5.15 15.96
CA GLN A 117 20.89 4.13 16.82
C GLN A 117 21.34 2.89 16.04
N ALA A 118 20.60 2.51 14.99
CA ALA A 118 20.94 1.42 14.10
C ALA A 118 22.00 1.79 13.05
N GLY A 119 22.44 3.04 12.98
CA GLY A 119 23.40 3.52 11.97
C GLY A 119 22.83 3.57 10.55
N VAL A 120 21.51 3.65 10.41
CA VAL A 120 20.84 3.78 9.12
C VAL A 120 21.06 5.17 8.58
N LEU A 121 21.62 5.28 7.36
CA LEU A 121 21.77 6.56 6.68
C LEU A 121 20.40 7.11 6.30
N GLN A 122 20.19 8.38 6.61
CA GLN A 122 18.96 9.10 6.31
C GLN A 122 19.28 10.25 5.34
N THR A 123 18.49 10.36 4.28
CA THR A 123 18.52 11.53 3.40
C THR A 123 17.15 12.16 3.40
N ASN A 124 17.09 13.48 3.24
CA ASN A 124 15.82 14.15 3.01
C ASN A 124 15.31 13.71 1.65
N ALA A 125 14.07 13.23 1.60
CA ALA A 125 13.33 13.11 0.36
C ALA A 125 12.81 14.50 0.00
N SER A 126 13.10 14.97 -1.22
CA SER A 126 12.51 16.20 -1.73
C SER A 126 11.86 15.85 -3.03
N ILE A 127 10.53 15.69 -3.00
CA ILE A 127 9.75 15.32 -4.18
C ILE A 127 10.11 16.25 -5.36
N GLU A 128 10.26 17.55 -5.10
CA GLU A 128 10.64 18.55 -6.10
C GLU A 128 12.04 18.31 -6.70
N LEU A 129 13.03 17.96 -5.88
CA LEU A 129 14.40 17.69 -6.33
C LEU A 129 14.56 16.29 -6.93
N ASP A 130 13.68 15.34 -6.57
CA ASP A 130 13.71 13.95 -7.01
C ASP A 130 12.89 13.72 -8.30
N VAL A 131 12.06 14.69 -8.69
CA VAL A 131 11.29 14.72 -9.96
C VAL A 131 12.15 14.43 -11.20
N PRO A 132 13.36 14.99 -11.39
CA PRO A 132 14.19 14.72 -12.56
C PRO A 132 14.68 13.27 -12.65
N GLU A 133 14.85 12.60 -11.50
CA GLU A 133 15.28 11.20 -11.42
C GLU A 133 14.10 10.22 -11.46
N SER A 134 12.88 10.71 -11.20
CA SER A 134 11.67 9.92 -11.24
C SER A 134 11.39 9.38 -12.65
N ARG A 135 11.00 8.10 -12.73
CA ARG A 135 10.58 7.44 -13.96
C ARG A 135 9.22 6.81 -13.74
N PHE A 136 8.30 7.06 -14.66
CA PHE A 136 6.97 6.48 -14.62
C PHE A 136 6.89 5.38 -15.67
N TYR A 137 6.37 4.22 -15.30
CA TYR A 137 6.15 3.11 -16.21
C TYR A 137 4.66 2.90 -16.40
N ASP A 138 4.20 2.94 -17.65
CA ASP A 138 2.81 2.70 -17.99
C ASP A 138 2.62 1.22 -18.33
N GLU A 139 2.11 0.45 -17.37
CA GLU A 139 1.91 -1.00 -17.50
C GLU A 139 0.99 -1.36 -18.68
N ARG A 140 -0.01 -0.52 -18.97
CA ARG A 140 -0.93 -0.72 -20.09
C ARG A 140 -0.22 -0.71 -21.45
N THR A 141 0.77 0.17 -21.62
CA THR A 141 1.49 0.33 -22.90
C THR A 141 2.85 -0.35 -22.89
N GLY A 142 3.35 -0.74 -21.72
CA GLY A 142 4.66 -1.34 -21.51
C GLY A 142 5.82 -0.35 -21.66
N VAL A 143 5.55 0.96 -21.59
CA VAL A 143 6.51 2.03 -21.92
C VAL A 143 6.88 2.84 -20.69
N VAL A 144 8.17 3.20 -20.59
CA VAL A 144 8.63 4.24 -19.66
C VAL A 144 8.20 5.59 -20.22
N LEU A 145 7.36 6.30 -19.47
CA LEU A 145 6.80 7.57 -19.85
C LEU A 145 7.90 8.67 -19.85
N PRO A 146 7.86 9.60 -20.81
CA PRO A 146 8.77 10.74 -20.81
C PRO A 146 8.51 11.61 -19.57
N THR A 147 9.56 12.27 -19.07
CA THR A 147 9.46 13.18 -17.91
C THR A 147 8.47 14.33 -18.14
N SER A 148 8.19 14.72 -19.40
CA SER A 148 7.13 15.68 -19.72
C SER A 148 5.74 15.24 -19.23
N THR A 149 5.51 13.95 -19.00
CA THR A 149 4.26 13.45 -18.42
C THR A 149 4.02 13.98 -17.01
N LEU A 150 5.08 14.36 -16.28
CA LEU A 150 4.98 15.00 -14.96
C LEU A 150 4.29 16.36 -15.01
N GLN A 151 4.17 16.98 -16.18
CA GLN A 151 3.34 18.18 -16.33
C GLN A 151 1.88 17.91 -15.96
N ALA A 152 1.40 16.67 -16.07
CA ALA A 152 0.07 16.30 -15.62
C ALA A 152 -0.09 16.39 -14.09
N ALA A 153 0.98 16.32 -13.31
CA ALA A 153 0.93 16.51 -11.85
C ALA A 153 0.52 17.93 -11.45
N ALA A 154 0.71 18.92 -12.33
CA ALA A 154 0.21 20.29 -12.09
C ALA A 154 -1.32 20.34 -11.96
N HIS A 155 -2.03 19.35 -12.51
CA HIS A 155 -3.48 19.24 -12.30
C HIS A 155 -3.84 18.89 -10.85
N ALA A 156 -3.03 18.07 -10.19
CA ALA A 156 -3.22 17.69 -8.80
C ALA A 156 -3.09 18.91 -7.88
N LEU A 157 -2.00 19.67 -8.00
CA LEU A 157 -1.77 20.92 -7.27
C LEU A 157 -2.89 21.93 -7.51
N ARG A 158 -3.27 22.15 -8.78
CA ARG A 158 -4.35 23.09 -9.10
C ARG A 158 -5.70 22.65 -8.55
N PHE A 159 -6.00 21.35 -8.58
CA PHE A 159 -7.23 20.83 -8.02
C PHE A 159 -7.28 21.12 -6.52
N GLU A 160 -6.22 20.76 -5.79
CA GLU A 160 -6.06 21.00 -4.35
C GLU A 160 -6.18 22.49 -3.99
N GLU A 161 -5.39 23.35 -4.62
CA GLU A 161 -5.23 24.75 -4.20
C GLU A 161 -6.34 25.68 -4.69
N ILE A 162 -7.00 25.35 -5.81
CA ILE A 162 -7.85 26.32 -6.54
C ILE A 162 -9.26 25.81 -6.78
N ASP A 163 -9.38 24.61 -7.33
CA ASP A 163 -10.63 24.17 -7.94
C ASP A 163 -11.50 23.30 -6.99
N ALA A 164 -10.89 22.54 -6.07
CA ALA A 164 -11.60 21.54 -5.26
C ALA A 164 -12.69 22.12 -4.37
N SER A 165 -12.42 23.19 -3.61
CA SER A 165 -13.44 23.79 -2.72
C SER A 165 -14.64 24.34 -3.52
N ASN A 166 -14.37 24.95 -4.67
CA ASN A 166 -15.41 25.46 -5.57
C ASN A 166 -16.23 24.34 -6.23
N ILE A 167 -15.57 23.23 -6.59
CA ILE A 167 -16.25 22.06 -7.14
C ILE A 167 -17.08 21.37 -6.05
N SER A 168 -16.53 21.22 -4.85
CA SER A 168 -17.19 20.67 -3.66
C SER A 168 -18.48 21.43 -3.34
N ALA A 169 -18.41 22.77 -3.31
CA ALA A 169 -19.58 23.62 -3.07
C ALA A 169 -20.69 23.45 -4.13
N LYS A 170 -20.34 23.15 -5.40
CA LYS A 170 -21.30 22.94 -6.49
C LYS A 170 -21.93 21.55 -6.47
N LEU A 171 -21.15 20.52 -6.15
CA LEU A 171 -21.62 19.13 -6.15
C LEU A 171 -22.37 18.78 -4.86
N GLY A 172 -22.08 19.48 -3.76
CA GLY A 172 -22.75 19.33 -2.48
C GLY A 172 -22.19 18.22 -1.60
N PRO A 173 -22.75 18.03 -0.40
CA PRO A 173 -22.12 17.29 0.70
C PRO A 173 -22.04 15.76 0.51
N LYS A 174 -22.67 15.22 -0.53
CA LYS A 174 -22.64 13.79 -0.85
C LYS A 174 -21.64 13.45 -1.95
N ALA A 175 -20.95 14.45 -2.49
CA ALA A 175 -19.99 14.26 -3.56
C ALA A 175 -18.75 13.53 -3.06
N THR A 176 -18.31 12.56 -3.84
CA THR A 176 -17.07 11.83 -3.61
C THR A 176 -15.89 12.59 -4.22
N THR A 177 -14.66 12.30 -3.78
CA THR A 177 -13.47 12.88 -4.44
C THR A 177 -13.40 12.50 -5.92
N LYS A 178 -13.88 11.30 -6.28
CA LYS A 178 -14.12 10.89 -7.67
C LYS A 178 -15.05 11.82 -8.44
N ASP A 179 -16.20 12.19 -7.87
CA ASP A 179 -17.12 13.14 -8.53
C ASP A 179 -16.44 14.49 -8.76
N GLY A 180 -15.65 14.94 -7.78
CA GLY A 180 -14.85 16.16 -7.87
C GLY A 180 -13.81 16.13 -8.98
N ILE A 181 -13.04 15.03 -9.06
CA ILE A 181 -12.00 14.82 -10.07
C ILE A 181 -12.61 14.73 -11.47
N ILE A 182 -13.73 14.02 -11.64
CA ILE A 182 -14.44 13.94 -12.92
C ILE A 182 -14.94 15.33 -13.35
N ALA A 183 -15.51 16.10 -12.42
CA ALA A 183 -15.94 17.47 -12.69
C ALA A 183 -14.76 18.37 -13.08
N TYR A 184 -13.62 18.24 -12.40
CA TYR A 184 -12.38 18.96 -12.72
C TYR A 184 -11.87 18.63 -14.13
N ILE A 185 -11.73 17.34 -14.46
CA ILE A 185 -11.26 16.90 -15.79
C ILE A 185 -12.15 17.48 -16.91
N LYS A 186 -13.47 17.48 -16.69
CA LYS A 186 -14.44 18.10 -17.60
C LYS A 186 -14.27 19.62 -17.68
N GLN A 187 -14.07 20.29 -16.56
CA GLN A 187 -13.83 21.75 -16.50
C GLN A 187 -12.57 22.14 -17.26
N GLN A 188 -11.50 21.36 -17.13
CA GLN A 188 -10.23 21.56 -17.85
C GLN A 188 -10.26 21.09 -19.31
N LYS A 189 -11.37 20.47 -19.76
CA LYS A 189 -11.56 19.93 -21.11
C LYS A 189 -10.47 18.92 -21.52
N LEU A 190 -9.95 18.17 -20.54
CA LEU A 190 -8.94 17.16 -20.81
C LEU A 190 -9.58 15.94 -21.49
N THR A 191 -8.87 15.34 -22.44
CA THR A 191 -9.32 14.15 -23.17
C THR A 191 -8.17 13.20 -23.44
N GLY A 192 -8.47 11.94 -23.75
CA GLY A 192 -7.48 10.92 -24.10
C GLY A 192 -6.40 10.74 -23.02
N GLU A 193 -5.14 10.69 -23.46
CA GLU A 193 -3.98 10.51 -22.56
C GLU A 193 -3.83 11.65 -21.55
N ALA A 194 -4.16 12.89 -21.93
CA ALA A 194 -4.07 14.03 -21.01
C ALA A 194 -5.05 13.88 -19.82
N ALA A 195 -6.27 13.41 -20.08
CA ALA A 195 -7.23 13.12 -19.01
C ALA A 195 -6.75 11.96 -18.14
N ARG A 196 -6.26 10.88 -18.75
CA ARG A 196 -5.78 9.69 -18.03
C ARG A 196 -4.61 10.01 -17.09
N PHE A 197 -3.63 10.78 -17.56
CA PHE A 197 -2.49 11.16 -16.73
C PHE A 197 -2.87 12.15 -15.63
N ALA A 198 -3.76 13.12 -15.92
CA ALA A 198 -4.27 14.00 -14.89
C ALA A 198 -5.03 13.22 -13.81
N GLU A 199 -5.91 12.29 -14.20
CA GLU A 199 -6.65 11.42 -13.27
C GLU A 199 -5.70 10.61 -12.39
N TYR A 200 -4.63 10.04 -12.95
CA TYR A 200 -3.64 9.30 -12.18
C TYR A 200 -3.03 10.15 -11.04
N PHE A 201 -2.56 11.36 -11.33
CA PHE A 201 -1.99 12.24 -10.31
C PHE A 201 -3.04 12.77 -9.33
N LEU A 202 -4.26 13.03 -9.80
CA LEU A 202 -5.37 13.43 -8.94
C LEU A 202 -5.77 12.32 -7.96
N ARG A 203 -5.81 11.07 -8.42
CA ARG A 203 -6.05 9.91 -7.56
C ARG A 203 -4.93 9.73 -6.54
N LEU A 204 -3.69 9.95 -6.96
CA LEU A 204 -2.53 9.85 -6.07
C LEU A 204 -2.64 10.78 -4.85
N ILE A 205 -3.15 12.01 -5.02
CA ILE A 205 -3.27 12.96 -3.90
C ILE A 205 -4.51 12.75 -3.01
N VAL A 206 -5.55 12.06 -3.49
CA VAL A 206 -6.76 11.79 -2.67
C VAL A 206 -6.73 10.39 -2.02
N GLU A 207 -6.16 9.39 -2.69
CA GLU A 207 -6.15 8.01 -2.19
C GLU A 207 -4.97 7.74 -1.24
N LEU A 208 -3.80 8.37 -1.45
CA LEU A 208 -2.61 8.09 -0.64
C LEU A 208 -2.73 8.54 0.82
N PRO A 209 -3.21 9.76 1.14
CA PRO A 209 -3.22 10.23 2.53
C PRO A 209 -4.15 9.40 3.42
N ASP A 210 -5.32 9.03 2.90
CA ASP A 210 -6.36 8.34 3.67
C ASP A 210 -6.40 6.82 3.42
N ALA A 211 -5.57 6.31 2.50
CA ALA A 211 -5.51 4.90 2.12
C ALA A 211 -6.90 4.32 1.80
N THR A 212 -7.75 5.11 1.14
CA THR A 212 -9.14 4.78 0.82
C THR A 212 -9.41 4.97 -0.66
N ASP A 213 -10.43 4.30 -1.17
CA ASP A 213 -10.86 4.47 -2.55
C ASP A 213 -11.56 5.83 -2.72
N TRP A 214 -11.17 6.56 -3.76
CA TRP A 214 -11.73 7.87 -4.15
C TRP A 214 -13.25 7.92 -4.40
N ASP A 215 -13.92 6.77 -4.57
CA ASP A 215 -15.38 6.69 -4.67
C ASP A 215 -16.08 6.51 -3.32
N LEU A 216 -15.32 6.34 -2.26
CA LEU A 216 -15.80 6.30 -0.87
C LEU A 216 -15.43 7.57 -0.09
N ASP A 217 -14.39 8.27 -0.54
CA ASP A 217 -13.87 9.46 0.15
C ASP A 217 -14.72 10.72 -0.09
N SER A 218 -14.90 11.53 0.95
CA SER A 218 -15.73 12.73 0.89
C SER A 218 -14.95 13.89 0.29
N LEU A 219 -15.45 14.44 -0.83
CA LEU A 219 -14.88 15.65 -1.41
C LEU A 219 -14.97 16.86 -0.48
N GLN A 220 -15.97 16.89 0.41
CA GLN A 220 -16.11 17.97 1.37
C GLN A 220 -15.06 17.90 2.47
N TYR A 221 -14.72 16.71 2.95
CA TYR A 221 -13.64 16.51 3.91
C TYR A 221 -12.29 16.87 3.28
N TRP A 222 -12.06 16.41 2.05
CA TRP A 222 -10.78 16.62 1.39
C TRP A 222 -10.55 18.08 0.96
N ALA A 223 -11.60 18.78 0.53
CA ALA A 223 -11.47 20.13 -0.05
C ALA A 223 -11.59 21.30 0.95
N ASN A 224 -11.74 21.03 2.25
CA ASN A 224 -11.88 22.06 3.30
C ASN A 224 -10.99 21.74 4.50
#